data_AF-A0A7X8QG81-F1
#
_entry.id   AF-A0A7X8QG81-F1
#
_cell.length_a   1.000
_cell.length_b   1.000
_cell.length_c   1.000
_cell.angle_alpha   90.00
_cell.angle_beta   90.00
_cell.angle_gamma   90.00
#
_symmetry.space_group_name_H-M   'P 1'
#
loop_
_entity.id
_entity.type
_entity.pdbx_description
1 polymer ?
#
loop_
_entity_poly.entity_id
_entity_poly.type
_entity_poly.pdbx_seq_one_letter_code
_entity_poly.pdbx_strand_id
1 'polypeptide(L)'
;MKRRIKISRIALFLVYNVILACILAPFIVFWGPFQDLKAMAVGTIATSRHPQVVEAFLSPDEIKEIMNWSQNQGISSGGQIFTGSRFTDAEGITIEEVEGKGFRGIVMLIEDPKRVKLAVTKEIGIGGQRVSDMVAEAGAIAGINAGGFYDPNGKGNGAFPDGITVQNGRIVHNNIGNQKAHIIGLNKEGKFIAED
;
A
#
# COMPACT_ATOMS: atom_id res chain seq x y z
N MET A 1 -27.97 49.24 17.52
CA MET A 1 -27.52 49.15 16.11
C MET A 1 -26.98 47.74 15.86
N LYS A 2 -27.74 46.84 15.19
CA LYS A 2 -27.26 45.46 14.92
C LYS A 2 -26.29 45.48 13.74
N ARG A 3 -24.98 45.37 13.99
CA ARG A 3 -23.96 45.20 12.93
C ARG A 3 -24.23 43.88 12.20
N ARG A 4 -24.76 43.93 10.98
CA ARG A 4 -24.85 42.75 10.11
C ARG A 4 -23.45 42.40 9.62
N ILE A 5 -22.92 41.26 10.05
CA ILE A 5 -21.64 40.76 9.58
C ILE A 5 -21.79 40.47 8.08
N LYS A 6 -20.92 41.05 7.25
CA LYS A 6 -20.93 40.81 5.81
C LYS A 6 -20.49 39.37 5.55
N ILE A 7 -21.21 38.65 4.68
CA ILE A 7 -20.91 37.25 4.31
C ILE A 7 -19.45 37.09 3.85
N SER A 8 -18.89 38.08 3.17
CA SER A 8 -17.47 38.09 2.76
C SER A 8 -16.47 38.02 3.92
N ARG A 9 -16.79 38.59 5.09
CA ARG A 9 -15.94 38.51 6.29
C ARG A 9 -16.02 37.13 6.94
N ILE A 10 -17.18 36.49 6.87
CA ILE A 10 -17.36 35.11 7.33
C ILE A 10 -16.58 34.16 6.42
N ALA A 11 -16.70 34.34 5.10
CA ALA A 11 -15.93 33.55 4.13
C ALA A 11 -14.42 33.71 4.34
N LEU A 12 -13.93 34.95 4.51
CA LEU A 12 -12.51 35.21 4.78
C LEU A 12 -12.03 34.55 6.07
N PHE A 13 -12.84 34.60 7.14
CA PHE A 13 -12.52 33.94 8.40
C PHE A 13 -12.45 32.41 8.24
N LEU A 14 -13.38 31.80 7.49
CA LEU A 14 -13.34 30.36 7.22
C LEU A 14 -12.10 29.96 6.42
N VAL A 15 -11.78 30.70 5.35
CA VAL A 15 -10.57 30.45 4.54
C VAL A 15 -9.31 30.56 5.39
N TYR A 16 -9.21 31.58 6.24
CA TYR A 16 -8.08 31.75 7.16
C TYR A 16 -7.91 30.54 8.09
N ASN A 17 -8.99 30.06 8.71
CA ASN A 17 -8.92 28.91 9.61
C ASN A 17 -8.54 27.62 8.88
N VAL A 18 -9.01 27.42 7.65
CA VAL A 18 -8.62 26.26 6.83
C VAL A 18 -7.12 26.31 6.53
N ILE A 19 -6.61 27.46 6.09
CA ILE A 19 -5.17 27.63 5.82
C ILE A 19 -4.34 27.38 7.09
N LEU A 20 -4.76 27.97 8.22
CA LEU A 20 -4.08 27.76 9.50
C LEU A 20 -4.08 26.29 9.92
N ALA A 21 -5.22 25.60 9.78
CA ALA A 21 -5.33 24.18 10.09
C ALA A 21 -4.42 23.32 9.19
N CYS A 22 -4.34 23.62 7.88
CA CYS A 22 -3.45 22.92 6.97
C CYS A 22 -1.97 23.10 7.34
N ILE A 23 -1.58 24.30 7.80
CA ILE A 23 -0.20 24.59 8.23
C ILE A 23 0.11 23.86 9.55
N LEU A 24 -0.84 23.81 10.49
CA LEU A 24 -0.64 23.18 11.81
C LEU A 24 -0.74 21.65 11.76
N ALA A 25 -1.47 21.08 10.80
CA ALA A 25 -1.72 19.64 10.75
C ALA A 25 -0.44 18.78 10.77
N PRO A 26 0.62 19.05 9.99
CA PRO A 26 1.87 18.28 10.06
C PRO A 26 2.49 18.31 11.46
N PHE A 27 2.50 19.47 12.12
CA PHE A 27 3.04 19.60 13.47
C PHE A 27 2.22 18.83 14.50
N ILE A 28 0.89 18.85 14.38
CA ILE A 28 -0.01 18.06 15.25
C ILE A 28 0.19 16.55 15.00
N VAL A 29 0.43 16.13 13.77
CA VAL A 29 0.65 14.71 13.43
C VAL A 29 2.01 14.23 13.93
N PHE A 30 3.09 14.98 13.70
CA PHE A 30 4.45 14.53 14.01
C PHE A 30 4.91 14.83 15.45
N TRP A 31 4.38 15.87 16.09
CA TRP A 31 4.72 16.28 17.47
C TRP A 31 3.52 16.36 18.43
N GLY A 32 2.31 16.04 17.97
CA GLY A 32 1.14 15.98 18.85
C GLY A 32 1.04 14.67 19.65
N PRO A 33 0.01 14.56 20.50
CA PRO A 33 -0.12 13.45 21.45
C PRO A 33 -0.67 12.14 20.84
N PHE A 34 -0.95 12.09 19.53
CA PHE A 34 -1.63 10.96 18.88
C PHE A 34 -0.64 9.94 18.31
N GLN A 35 -0.14 9.02 19.15
CA GLN A 35 0.90 8.07 18.75
C GLN A 35 0.49 7.15 17.59
N ASP A 36 -0.74 6.62 17.59
CA ASP A 36 -1.23 5.77 16.50
C ASP A 36 -1.26 6.51 15.15
N LEU A 37 -1.74 7.76 15.16
CA LEU A 37 -1.79 8.61 13.97
C LEU A 37 -0.38 8.97 13.50
N LYS A 38 0.53 9.28 14.43
CA LYS A 38 1.94 9.55 14.14
C LYS A 38 2.60 8.34 13.50
N ALA A 39 2.44 7.15 14.07
CA ALA A 39 3.00 5.92 13.55
C ALA A 39 2.46 5.57 12.16
N MET A 40 1.14 5.68 11.96
CA MET A 40 0.51 5.47 10.66
C MET A 40 1.04 6.47 9.61
N ALA A 41 1.12 7.76 9.95
CA ALA A 41 1.60 8.80 9.05
C ALA A 41 3.09 8.59 8.71
N VAL A 42 3.94 8.35 9.70
CA VAL A 42 5.37 8.07 9.51
C VAL A 42 5.54 6.82 8.63
N GLY A 43 4.85 5.73 8.93
CA GLY A 43 4.93 4.51 8.12
C GLY A 43 4.49 4.71 6.68
N THR A 44 3.38 5.41 6.47
CA THR A 44 2.85 5.70 5.13
C THR A 44 3.79 6.61 4.35
N ILE A 45 4.31 7.67 4.96
CA ILE A 45 5.14 8.68 4.28
C ILE A 45 6.57 8.16 4.07
N ALA A 46 7.18 7.52 5.06
CA ALA A 46 8.53 6.98 4.97
C ALA A 46 8.65 5.88 3.91
N THR A 47 7.59 5.09 3.71
CA THR A 47 7.53 4.04 2.67
C THR A 47 6.94 4.54 1.34
N SER A 48 6.57 5.82 1.26
CA SER A 48 6.09 6.44 0.02
C SER A 48 7.24 6.88 -0.89
N ARG A 49 6.90 7.55 -1.99
CA ARG A 49 7.86 8.24 -2.87
C ARG A 49 8.31 9.60 -2.35
N HIS A 50 7.76 10.05 -1.23
CA HIS A 50 8.06 11.34 -0.62
C HIS A 50 8.57 11.20 0.83
N PRO A 51 9.57 10.33 1.12
CA PRO A 51 10.11 10.17 2.47
C PRO A 51 10.68 11.47 3.02
N GLN A 52 11.17 12.37 2.15
CA GLN A 52 11.65 13.70 2.53
C GLN A 52 10.63 14.52 3.34
N VAL A 53 9.34 14.22 3.21
CA VAL A 53 8.29 14.91 3.98
C VAL A 53 8.42 14.56 5.45
N VAL A 54 8.66 13.30 5.81
CA VAL A 54 8.83 12.92 7.22
C VAL A 54 10.22 13.28 7.74
N GLU A 55 11.25 13.18 6.89
CA GLU A 55 12.63 13.57 7.22
C GLU A 55 12.76 15.07 7.50
N ALA A 56 11.85 15.90 6.99
CA ALA A 56 11.80 17.33 7.32
C ALA A 56 11.36 17.62 8.77
N PHE A 57 10.70 16.67 9.44
CA PHE A 57 10.17 16.83 10.81
C PHE A 57 10.85 15.93 11.83
N LEU A 58 11.37 14.77 11.43
CA LEU A 58 11.89 13.73 12.32
C LEU A 58 13.28 13.28 11.84
N SER A 59 14.14 12.95 12.80
CA SER A 59 15.45 12.36 12.52
C SER A 59 15.35 10.89 12.05
N PRO A 60 16.36 10.36 11.35
CA PRO A 60 16.38 8.97 10.93
C PRO A 60 16.20 7.95 12.08
N ASP A 61 16.76 8.25 13.26
CA ASP A 61 16.64 7.38 14.43
C ASP A 61 15.21 7.39 14.99
N GLU A 62 14.56 8.56 15.07
CA GLU A 62 13.15 8.66 15.47
C GLU A 62 12.22 7.94 14.50
N ILE A 63 12.45 8.09 13.19
CA ILE A 63 11.68 7.39 12.15
C ILE A 63 11.82 5.87 12.36
N LYS A 64 13.04 5.38 12.57
CA LYS A 64 13.32 3.96 12.80
C LYS A 64 12.64 3.44 14.07
N GLU A 65 12.69 4.20 15.16
CA GLU A 65 12.02 3.84 16.42
C GLU A 65 10.51 3.72 16.25
N ILE A 66 9.87 4.69 15.58
CA ILE A 66 8.42 4.69 15.31
C ILE A 66 8.03 3.52 14.39
N MET A 67 8.83 3.25 13.35
CA MET A 67 8.61 2.10 12.45
C MET A 67 8.70 0.77 13.19
N ASN A 68 9.69 0.62 14.07
CA ASN A 68 9.83 -0.58 14.90
C ASN A 68 8.69 -0.71 15.92
N TRP A 69 8.26 0.39 16.54
CA TRP A 69 7.09 0.40 17.42
C TRP A 69 5.84 -0.08 16.68
N SER A 70 5.62 0.41 15.46
CA SER A 70 4.49 -0.01 14.62
C SER A 70 4.56 -1.51 14.26
N GLN A 71 5.74 -2.07 14.02
CA GLN A 71 5.91 -3.50 13.77
C GLN A 71 5.71 -4.34 15.04
N ASN A 72 6.20 -3.86 16.18
CA ASN A 72 6.16 -4.57 17.47
C ASN A 72 4.79 -4.51 18.17
N GLN A 73 3.94 -3.53 17.85
CA GLN A 73 2.56 -3.49 18.33
C GLN A 73 1.74 -4.66 17.78
N GLY A 74 2.16 -5.26 16.66
CA GLY A 74 1.43 -6.32 15.98
C GLY A 74 0.00 -5.92 15.62
N ILE A 75 -0.68 -6.76 14.86
CA ILE A 75 -2.14 -6.74 14.92
C ILE A 75 -2.45 -7.26 16.32
N SER A 76 -2.94 -6.40 17.21
CA SER A 76 -3.44 -6.86 18.50
C SER A 76 -4.51 -7.92 18.21
N SER A 77 -4.20 -9.20 18.44
CA SER A 77 -5.08 -10.35 18.17
C SER A 77 -6.40 -10.34 18.97
N GLY A 78 -6.72 -9.23 19.65
CA GLY A 78 -7.96 -8.97 20.36
C GLY A 78 -8.89 -7.95 19.67
N GLY A 79 -8.52 -7.40 18.51
CA GLY A 79 -9.46 -6.62 17.70
C GLY A 79 -10.52 -7.55 17.11
N GLN A 80 -11.81 -7.27 17.37
CA GLN A 80 -12.89 -7.99 16.69
C GLN A 80 -12.78 -7.73 15.18
N ILE A 81 -12.48 -8.78 14.42
CA ILE A 81 -12.63 -8.77 12.96
C ILE A 81 -14.10 -9.09 12.70
N PHE A 82 -14.81 -8.14 12.12
CA PHE A 82 -16.16 -8.34 11.62
C PHE A 82 -16.05 -8.87 10.21
N THR A 83 -16.67 -10.03 9.97
CA THR A 83 -16.79 -10.59 8.63
C THR A 83 -18.08 -10.08 8.01
N GLY A 84 -17.94 -9.45 6.84
CA GLY A 84 -19.06 -8.90 6.08
C GLY A 84 -19.66 -9.94 5.15
N SER A 85 -19.99 -9.55 3.92
CA SER A 85 -20.50 -10.51 2.94
C SER A 85 -19.44 -11.54 2.56
N ARG A 86 -19.84 -12.81 2.54
CA ARG A 86 -19.04 -13.93 2.05
C ARG A 86 -19.74 -14.60 0.87
N PHE A 87 -19.03 -14.77 -0.23
CA PHE A 87 -19.50 -15.42 -1.43
C PHE A 87 -18.49 -16.49 -1.87
N THR A 88 -18.97 -17.67 -2.22
CA THR A 88 -18.14 -18.75 -2.79
C THR A 88 -18.77 -19.17 -4.12
N ASP A 89 -17.97 -19.16 -5.19
CA ASP A 89 -18.41 -19.64 -6.49
C ASP A 89 -18.30 -21.17 -6.62
N ALA A 90 -18.82 -21.71 -7.73
CA ALA A 90 -18.75 -23.15 -8.01
C ALA A 90 -17.34 -23.64 -8.37
N GLU A 91 -16.38 -22.74 -8.57
CA GLU A 91 -15.02 -23.03 -9.01
C GLU A 91 -14.01 -22.99 -7.84
N GLY A 92 -14.49 -22.84 -6.61
CA GLY A 92 -13.65 -22.85 -5.40
C GLY A 92 -12.95 -21.52 -5.12
N ILE A 93 -13.52 -20.39 -5.58
CA ILE A 93 -13.08 -19.05 -5.18
C ILE A 93 -14.07 -18.51 -4.15
N THR A 94 -13.54 -18.09 -3.02
CA THR A 94 -14.30 -17.38 -1.99
C THR A 94 -13.83 -15.94 -1.90
N ILE A 95 -14.77 -15.00 -1.85
CA ILE A 95 -14.54 -13.59 -1.56
C ILE A 95 -15.21 -13.27 -0.22
N GLU A 96 -14.47 -12.67 0.69
CA GLU A 96 -14.95 -12.29 2.02
C GLU A 96 -14.56 -10.85 2.34
N GLU A 97 -15.53 -10.03 2.73
CA GLU A 97 -15.26 -8.71 3.27
C GLU A 97 -14.82 -8.84 4.73
N VAL A 98 -13.74 -8.14 5.09
CA VAL A 98 -13.24 -8.06 6.46
C VAL A 98 -13.20 -6.61 6.91
N GLU A 99 -13.69 -6.35 8.12
CA GLU A 99 -13.68 -5.03 8.73
C GLU A 99 -13.13 -5.12 10.14
N GLY A 100 -12.33 -4.14 10.51
CA GLY A 100 -11.86 -3.97 11.88
C GLY A 100 -11.73 -2.50 12.22
N LYS A 101 -11.28 -2.22 13.44
CA LYS A 101 -11.14 -0.84 13.91
C LYS A 101 -10.10 -0.10 13.04
N GLY A 102 -10.58 0.74 12.13
CA GLY A 102 -9.73 1.56 11.26
C GLY A 102 -9.35 0.92 9.91
N PHE A 103 -9.92 -0.23 9.53
CA PHE A 103 -9.69 -0.82 8.22
C PHE A 103 -10.90 -1.58 7.67
N ARG A 104 -11.01 -1.63 6.34
CA ARG A 104 -11.88 -2.54 5.59
C ARG A 104 -11.06 -3.17 4.48
N GLY A 105 -11.24 -4.47 4.26
CA GLY A 105 -10.50 -5.26 3.27
C GLY A 105 -11.38 -6.30 2.60
N ILE A 106 -10.83 -6.90 1.55
CA ILE A 106 -11.40 -8.05 0.85
C ILE A 106 -10.35 -9.16 0.88
N VAL A 107 -10.75 -10.35 1.31
CA VAL A 107 -9.94 -11.56 1.26
C VAL A 107 -10.48 -12.45 0.15
N MET A 108 -9.60 -12.92 -0.72
CA MET A 108 -9.92 -13.91 -1.74
C MET A 108 -9.21 -15.22 -1.42
N LEU A 109 -9.96 -16.29 -1.18
CA LEU A 109 -9.44 -17.64 -1.01
C LEU A 109 -9.62 -18.39 -2.32
N ILE A 110 -8.57 -19.07 -2.77
CA ILE A 110 -8.53 -19.79 -4.04
C ILE A 110 -8.12 -21.22 -3.73
N GLU A 111 -9.04 -22.17 -3.91
CA GLU A 111 -8.81 -23.58 -3.56
C GLU A 111 -7.74 -24.25 -4.45
N ASP A 112 -7.75 -23.97 -5.77
CA ASP A 112 -6.71 -24.43 -6.68
C ASP A 112 -5.63 -23.34 -6.89
N PRO A 113 -4.46 -23.45 -6.25
CA PRO A 113 -3.39 -22.45 -6.37
C PRO A 113 -2.87 -22.30 -7.80
N LYS A 114 -3.05 -23.31 -8.67
CA LYS A 114 -2.60 -23.21 -10.08
C LYS A 114 -3.34 -22.15 -10.89
N ARG A 115 -4.50 -21.69 -10.39
CA ARG A 115 -5.27 -20.58 -10.96
C ARG A 115 -4.63 -19.22 -10.71
N VAL A 116 -3.74 -19.10 -9.72
CA VAL A 116 -3.00 -17.87 -9.44
C VAL A 116 -1.84 -17.75 -10.43
N LYS A 117 -1.78 -16.61 -11.14
CA LYS A 117 -0.74 -16.30 -12.12
C LYS A 117 -0.11 -14.96 -11.80
N LEU A 118 1.21 -14.86 -12.02
CA LEU A 118 1.91 -13.59 -12.01
C LEU A 118 1.68 -12.87 -13.33
N ALA A 119 1.12 -11.66 -13.27
CA ALA A 119 1.07 -10.73 -14.39
C ALA A 119 2.25 -9.75 -14.30
N VAL A 120 2.81 -9.38 -15.45
CA VAL A 120 3.89 -8.40 -15.56
C VAL A 120 3.50 -7.43 -16.67
N THR A 121 3.86 -6.16 -16.50
CA THR A 121 3.62 -5.14 -17.53
C THR A 121 4.15 -5.60 -18.88
N LYS A 122 3.39 -5.40 -19.96
CA LYS A 122 3.85 -5.60 -21.35
C LYS A 122 4.83 -4.51 -21.81
N GLU A 123 4.96 -3.45 -21.02
CA GLU A 123 5.80 -2.28 -21.29
C GLU A 123 7.05 -2.26 -20.40
N ILE A 124 7.63 -3.43 -20.10
CA ILE A 124 8.86 -3.51 -19.27
C ILE A 124 9.92 -2.56 -19.84
N GLY A 125 10.45 -1.71 -18.96
CA GLY A 125 11.45 -0.70 -19.28
C GLY A 125 10.91 0.61 -19.86
N ILE A 126 9.61 0.68 -20.18
CA ILE A 126 8.93 1.88 -20.68
C ILE A 126 7.95 2.40 -19.62
N GLY A 127 7.10 1.54 -19.09
CA GLY A 127 6.02 1.90 -18.17
C GLY A 127 5.34 0.70 -17.50
N GLY A 128 4.65 0.99 -16.41
CA GLY A 128 3.78 0.05 -15.72
C GLY A 128 2.37 0.09 -16.29
N GLN A 129 1.58 -0.93 -15.97
CA GLN A 129 0.17 -1.01 -16.32
C GLN A 129 -0.70 -0.95 -15.06
N ARG A 130 -1.94 -0.47 -15.20
CA ARG A 130 -2.92 -0.61 -14.12
C ARG A 130 -3.28 -2.08 -13.96
N VAL A 131 -3.49 -2.52 -12.73
CA VAL A 131 -3.94 -3.90 -12.44
C VAL A 131 -5.25 -4.22 -13.16
N SER A 132 -6.18 -3.26 -13.25
CA SER A 132 -7.43 -3.41 -13.99
C SER A 132 -7.22 -3.83 -15.44
N ASP A 133 -6.21 -3.24 -16.09
CA ASP A 133 -5.93 -3.49 -17.50
C ASP A 133 -5.28 -4.87 -17.66
N MET A 134 -4.35 -5.23 -16.78
CA MET A 134 -3.73 -6.56 -16.78
C MET A 134 -4.74 -7.67 -16.50
N VAL A 135 -5.71 -7.44 -15.61
CA VAL A 135 -6.81 -8.38 -15.32
C VAL A 135 -7.67 -8.59 -16.56
N ALA A 136 -8.07 -7.50 -17.23
CA ALA A 136 -8.88 -7.57 -18.45
C ALA A 136 -8.13 -8.27 -19.60
N GLU A 137 -6.85 -7.93 -19.82
CA GLU A 137 -5.99 -8.54 -20.84
C GLU A 137 -5.77 -10.04 -20.60
N ALA A 138 -5.63 -10.46 -19.34
CA ALA A 138 -5.45 -11.86 -18.97
C ALA A 138 -6.76 -12.68 -18.96
N GLY A 139 -7.92 -12.03 -19.10
CA GLY A 139 -9.22 -12.69 -18.89
C GLY A 139 -9.37 -13.21 -17.45
N ALA A 140 -8.74 -12.55 -16.49
CA ALA A 140 -8.79 -12.93 -15.08
C ALA A 140 -10.05 -12.35 -14.40
N ILE A 141 -10.46 -12.98 -13.31
CA ILE A 141 -11.60 -12.53 -12.51
C ILE A 141 -11.25 -11.40 -11.53
N ALA A 142 -9.97 -11.30 -11.14
CA ALA A 142 -9.45 -10.36 -10.16
C ALA A 142 -7.92 -10.29 -10.23
N GLY A 143 -7.36 -9.24 -9.63
CA GLY A 143 -5.92 -9.08 -9.48
C GLY A 143 -5.60 -8.09 -8.35
N ILE A 144 -4.42 -8.25 -7.78
CA ILE A 144 -3.86 -7.35 -6.77
C ILE A 144 -2.46 -6.91 -7.20
N ASN A 145 -1.97 -5.80 -6.65
CA ASN A 145 -0.56 -5.45 -6.79
C ASN A 145 0.31 -6.55 -6.16
N ALA A 146 1.43 -6.88 -6.80
CA ALA A 146 2.38 -7.87 -6.32
C ALA A 146 3.60 -7.18 -5.68
N GLY A 147 4.76 -7.25 -6.32
CA GLY A 147 5.98 -6.61 -5.85
C GLY A 147 6.08 -5.12 -6.18
N GLY A 148 7.12 -4.47 -5.65
CA GLY A 148 7.49 -3.11 -5.98
C GLY A 148 8.10 -2.97 -7.38
N PHE A 149 8.44 -1.73 -7.74
CA PHE A 149 9.14 -1.41 -8.98
C PHE A 149 10.40 -0.60 -8.65
N TYR A 150 11.49 -0.92 -9.34
CA TYR A 150 12.75 -0.22 -9.26
C TYR A 150 12.66 1.11 -10.04
N ASP A 151 12.89 2.22 -9.34
CA ASP A 151 12.74 3.56 -9.91
C ASP A 151 13.85 4.51 -9.45
N PRO A 152 15.10 4.30 -9.93
CA PRO A 152 16.26 5.08 -9.46
C PRO A 152 16.18 6.57 -9.82
N ASN A 153 15.34 6.93 -10.80
CA ASN A 153 15.19 8.30 -11.27
C ASN A 153 13.91 8.97 -10.73
N GLY A 154 13.14 8.30 -9.86
CA GLY A 154 11.91 8.84 -9.27
C GLY A 154 10.82 9.20 -10.29
N LYS A 155 10.80 8.57 -11.48
CA LYS A 155 9.80 8.85 -12.53
C LYS A 155 8.43 8.32 -12.15
N GLY A 156 8.40 7.27 -11.34
CA GLY A 156 7.20 6.70 -10.78
C GLY A 156 6.31 5.99 -11.79
N ASN A 157 6.86 5.58 -12.94
CA ASN A 157 6.09 5.02 -14.04
C ASN A 157 5.86 3.51 -13.93
N GLY A 158 6.53 2.80 -13.00
CA GLY A 158 6.32 1.36 -12.79
C GLY A 158 6.95 0.45 -13.85
N ALA A 159 7.94 0.95 -14.60
CA ALA A 159 8.50 0.27 -15.77
C ALA A 159 9.35 -0.98 -15.45
N PHE A 160 9.98 -1.04 -14.28
CA PHE A 160 10.92 -2.08 -13.93
C PHE A 160 10.47 -2.77 -12.65
N PRO A 161 10.09 -4.07 -12.67
CA PRO A 161 9.86 -4.82 -11.44
C PRO A 161 11.09 -4.77 -10.53
N ASP A 162 10.93 -4.65 -9.21
CA ASP A 162 12.08 -4.69 -8.30
C ASP A 162 12.45 -6.14 -7.93
N GLY A 163 13.73 -6.40 -7.71
CA GLY A 163 14.25 -7.72 -7.39
C GLY A 163 14.31 -8.69 -8.57
N ILE A 164 14.03 -9.97 -8.28
CA ILE A 164 13.93 -11.04 -9.27
C ILE A 164 12.46 -11.38 -9.53
N THR A 165 12.05 -11.29 -10.80
CA THR A 165 10.69 -11.61 -11.24
C THR A 165 10.72 -12.83 -12.16
N VAL A 166 9.97 -13.87 -11.79
CA VAL A 166 9.88 -15.12 -12.54
C VAL A 166 8.44 -15.34 -12.99
N GLN A 167 8.22 -15.39 -14.30
CA GLN A 167 6.91 -15.67 -14.89
C GLN A 167 7.00 -16.92 -15.77
N ASN A 168 6.10 -17.87 -15.57
CA ASN A 168 6.05 -19.12 -16.37
C ASN A 168 7.39 -19.87 -16.43
N GLY A 169 8.12 -19.90 -15.31
CA GLY A 169 9.42 -20.57 -15.20
C GLY A 169 10.59 -19.82 -15.88
N ARG A 170 10.40 -18.57 -16.31
CA ARG A 170 11.44 -17.74 -16.94
C ARG A 170 11.68 -16.48 -16.11
N ILE A 171 12.94 -16.12 -15.94
CA ILE A 171 13.31 -14.83 -15.36
C ILE A 171 12.97 -13.75 -16.39
N VAL A 172 12.02 -12.88 -16.07
CA VAL A 172 11.60 -11.76 -16.93
C VAL A 172 12.24 -10.44 -16.51
N HIS A 173 12.67 -10.34 -15.25
CA HIS A 173 13.45 -9.21 -14.75
C HIS A 173 14.35 -9.65 -13.59
N ASN A 174 15.56 -9.09 -13.52
CA ASN A 174 16.50 -9.27 -12.41
C ASN A 174 17.44 -8.06 -12.32
N ASN A 175 17.25 -7.20 -11.32
CA ASN A 175 18.14 -6.06 -11.03
C ASN A 175 19.08 -6.29 -9.83
N ILE A 176 19.03 -7.47 -9.19
CA ILE A 176 19.83 -7.81 -8.02
C ILE A 176 21.01 -8.75 -8.34
N GLY A 177 21.06 -9.29 -9.56
CA GLY A 177 22.10 -10.20 -10.01
C GLY A 177 22.07 -11.53 -9.24
N ASN A 178 23.18 -11.85 -8.56
CA ASN A 178 23.37 -13.07 -7.77
C ASN A 178 23.15 -12.86 -6.26
N GLN A 179 22.64 -11.69 -5.86
CA GLN A 179 22.35 -11.42 -4.46
C GLN A 179 21.16 -12.28 -3.98
N LYS A 180 21.11 -12.54 -2.67
CA LYS A 180 19.95 -13.20 -2.05
C LYS A 180 18.70 -12.34 -2.21
N ALA A 181 17.58 -12.99 -2.42
CA ALA A 181 16.28 -12.35 -2.62
C ALA A 181 15.22 -13.08 -1.81
N HIS A 182 14.34 -12.32 -1.18
CA HIS A 182 13.10 -12.86 -0.66
C HIS A 182 12.18 -13.18 -1.84
N ILE A 183 11.78 -14.45 -1.98
CA ILE A 183 10.93 -14.90 -3.09
C ILE A 183 9.68 -15.53 -2.53
N ILE A 184 8.54 -15.05 -3.01
CA ILE A 184 7.23 -15.66 -2.82
C ILE A 184 6.67 -16.07 -4.17
N GLY A 185 6.15 -17.29 -4.29
CA GLY A 185 5.59 -17.75 -5.55
C GLY A 185 5.00 -19.16 -5.51
N LEU A 186 4.61 -19.62 -6.69
CA LEU A 186 4.06 -20.95 -6.91
C LEU A 186 4.90 -21.66 -7.98
N ASN A 187 5.27 -22.91 -7.70
CA ASN A 187 5.91 -23.75 -8.71
C ASN A 187 4.88 -24.35 -9.69
N LYS A 188 5.34 -25.15 -10.67
CA LYS A 188 4.46 -25.75 -11.69
C LYS A 188 3.42 -26.72 -11.12
N GLU A 189 3.69 -27.31 -9.94
CA GLU A 189 2.74 -28.17 -9.22
C GLU A 189 1.72 -27.39 -8.39
N GLY A 190 1.84 -26.06 -8.28
CA GLY A 190 1.02 -25.24 -7.39
C GLY A 190 1.49 -25.24 -5.93
N LYS A 191 2.71 -25.72 -5.65
CA LYS A 191 3.32 -25.65 -4.33
C LYS A 191 3.78 -24.22 -4.05
N PHE A 192 3.35 -23.69 -2.92
CA PHE A 192 3.80 -22.41 -2.39
C PHE A 192 5.27 -22.47 -1.98
N ILE A 193 6.03 -21.47 -2.43
CA ILE A 193 7.44 -21.25 -2.10
C ILE A 193 7.52 -19.87 -1.45
N ALA A 194 8.07 -19.82 -0.25
CA ALA A 194 8.44 -18.60 0.46
C ALA A 194 9.81 -18.83 1.07
N GLU A 195 10.79 -18.07 0.61
CA GLU A 195 12.19 -18.17 1.05
C GLU A 195 12.68 -16.79 1.47
N ASP A 196 13.37 -16.75 2.61
CA ASP A 196 14.03 -15.56 3.16
C ASP A 196 15.52 -15.48 2.79
#